data_AF-A0A929M705-F1
#
_entry.id   AF-A0A929M705-F1
#
_cell.length_a   1.000
_cell.length_b   1.000
_cell.length_c   1.000
_cell.angle_alpha   90.00
_cell.angle_beta   90.00
_cell.angle_gamma   90.00
#
_symmetry.space_group_name_H-M   'P 1'
#
loop_
_entity.id
_entity.type
_entity.pdbx_description
1 polymer ?
#
loop_
_entity_poly.entity_id
_entity_poly.type
_entity_poly.pdbx_seq_one_letter_code
_entity_poly.pdbx_strand_id
1 'polypeptide(L)'
;MKLTKISLAALVALGAFSSVASATPLEEAIKNVDLSGMARYRYTHVHDYDKNQKNVKKSNEAGHNFKMITNFKAAIDDNFFGVVGLRYNATDGSGDNAGAGTDKTNTTGTFGVHQFYLGYKIGGTTITAGKQTIDSYFTDDAIGTGVRVVNEDIEGLTLTALAFDALEGNGESDGKLYDAAV
;
A
#
# COMPACT_ATOMS: atom_id res chain seq x y z
N MET A 1 24.82 15.84 59.74
CA MET A 1 23.85 15.33 58.76
C MET A 1 24.48 14.14 58.03
N LYS A 2 23.81 12.99 57.96
CA LYS A 2 24.36 11.76 57.35
C LYS A 2 24.22 11.84 55.82
N LEU A 3 25.33 11.81 55.10
CA LEU A 3 25.35 11.66 53.64
C LEU A 3 25.07 10.19 53.30
N THR A 4 23.87 9.90 52.82
CA THR A 4 23.53 8.59 52.26
C THR A 4 24.33 8.40 50.97
N LYS A 5 25.24 7.42 50.97
CA LYS A 5 26.08 7.09 49.83
C LYS A 5 25.22 6.40 48.77
N ILE A 6 24.72 7.16 47.80
CA ILE A 6 24.08 6.58 46.61
C ILE A 6 25.20 6.07 45.70
N SER A 7 25.15 4.79 45.34
CA SER A 7 26.14 4.14 44.47
C SER A 7 26.14 4.79 43.09
N LEU A 8 27.32 5.06 42.53
CA LEU A 8 27.49 5.53 41.16
C LEU A 8 26.85 4.55 40.15
N ALA A 9 26.90 3.25 40.43
CA ALA A 9 26.23 2.24 39.61
C ALA A 9 24.70 2.36 39.64
N ALA A 10 24.12 2.88 40.74
CA ALA A 10 22.70 3.17 40.82
C ALA A 10 22.32 4.44 40.04
N LEU A 11 23.18 5.47 40.01
CA LEU A 11 22.99 6.62 39.13
C LEU A 11 23.15 6.25 37.64
N VAL A 12 24.10 5.38 37.31
CA VAL A 12 24.31 4.89 35.94
C VAL A 12 23.15 3.99 35.49
N ALA A 13 22.58 3.18 36.39
CA ALA A 13 21.37 2.41 36.09
C ALA A 13 20.14 3.31 35.89
N LEU A 14 19.95 4.33 36.74
CA LEU A 14 18.88 5.34 36.56
C LEU A 14 19.08 6.21 35.30
N GLY A 15 20.33 6.43 34.88
CA GLY A 15 20.72 7.08 33.63
C GLY A 15 20.50 6.21 32.38
N ALA A 16 20.58 4.89 32.51
CA ALA A 16 20.40 3.94 31.40
C ALA A 16 18.93 3.55 31.16
N PHE A 17 18.05 3.71 32.15
CA PHE A 17 16.58 3.59 31.95
C PHE A 17 15.92 4.90 31.53
N SER A 18 16.60 6.04 31.67
CA SER A 18 16.14 7.35 31.16
C SER A 18 16.61 7.62 29.72
N SER A 19 17.45 6.75 29.17
CA SER A 19 17.77 6.68 27.74
C SER A 19 16.86 5.68 27.01
N VAL A 20 15.54 5.74 27.28
CA VAL A 20 14.62 5.48 26.17
C VAL A 20 15.01 6.54 25.15
N ALA A 21 15.55 6.11 24.02
CA ALA A 21 15.81 6.94 22.86
C ALA A 21 14.66 7.96 22.71
N SER A 22 14.95 9.16 22.23
CA SER A 22 13.99 10.22 21.92
C SER A 22 12.96 9.77 20.86
N ALA A 23 12.19 8.75 21.19
CA ALA A 23 11.15 8.10 20.44
C ALA A 23 9.89 8.40 21.23
N THR A 24 9.01 9.16 20.61
CA THR A 24 7.66 9.38 21.13
C THR A 24 7.01 8.01 21.39
N PRO A 25 6.37 7.80 22.55
CA PRO A 25 5.61 6.58 22.82
C PRO A 25 4.66 6.28 21.66
N LEU A 26 4.48 4.99 21.31
CA LEU A 26 3.66 4.62 20.16
C LEU A 26 2.22 5.15 20.28
N GLU A 27 1.68 5.18 21.50
CA GLU A 27 0.37 5.76 21.78
C GLU A 27 0.27 7.23 21.36
N GLU A 28 1.32 8.03 21.58
CA GLU A 28 1.36 9.42 21.11
C GLU A 28 1.65 9.52 19.61
N ALA A 29 2.49 8.63 19.09
CA ALA A 29 2.90 8.63 17.68
C ALA A 29 1.74 8.30 16.71
N ILE A 30 0.80 7.43 17.11
CA ILE A 30 -0.31 7.01 16.24
C ILE A 30 -1.53 7.94 16.29
N LYS A 31 -1.60 8.87 17.26
CA LYS A 31 -2.77 9.78 17.40
C LYS A 31 -2.98 10.66 16.17
N ASN A 32 -1.90 11.06 15.50
CA ASN A 32 -1.93 11.92 14.32
C ASN A 32 -1.68 11.13 13.02
N VAL A 33 -1.92 9.81 13.04
CA VAL A 33 -1.81 8.95 11.87
C VAL A 33 -3.21 8.54 11.42
N ASP A 34 -3.60 8.96 10.23
CA ASP A 34 -4.81 8.51 9.57
C ASP A 34 -4.55 7.14 8.93
N LEU A 35 -5.36 6.16 9.33
CA LEU A 35 -5.36 4.82 8.75
C LEU A 35 -6.56 4.66 7.82
N SER A 36 -6.31 4.31 6.56
CA SER A 36 -7.35 4.02 5.58
C SER A 36 -7.01 2.79 4.74
N GLY A 37 -8.00 2.18 4.08
CA GLY A 37 -7.73 0.97 3.31
C GLY A 37 -8.97 0.16 2.94
N MET A 38 -8.72 -1.04 2.42
CA MET A 38 -9.75 -2.03 2.11
C MET A 38 -9.21 -3.45 2.29
N ALA A 39 -10.12 -4.39 2.57
CA ALA A 39 -9.86 -5.82 2.49
C ALA A 39 -10.94 -6.46 1.61
N ARG A 40 -10.53 -7.34 0.71
CA ARG A 40 -11.40 -8.04 -0.24
C ARG A 40 -11.04 -9.51 -0.26
N TYR A 41 -12.06 -10.34 -0.09
CA TYR A 41 -12.03 -11.74 -0.43
C TYR A 41 -12.89 -11.98 -1.67
N ARG A 42 -12.34 -12.68 -2.66
CA ARG A 42 -13.06 -13.03 -3.89
C ARG A 42 -12.85 -14.51 -4.18
N TYR A 43 -13.95 -15.25 -4.26
CA TYR A 43 -13.96 -16.57 -4.88
C TYR A 43 -14.34 -16.43 -6.35
N THR A 44 -13.56 -17.04 -7.23
CA THR A 44 -13.85 -17.09 -8.66
C THR A 44 -13.84 -18.54 -9.09
N HIS A 45 -14.83 -18.93 -9.90
CA HIS A 45 -14.93 -20.25 -10.51
C HIS A 45 -15.34 -20.07 -11.97
N VAL A 46 -14.43 -20.43 -12.88
CA VAL A 46 -14.63 -20.38 -14.34
C VAL A 46 -14.66 -21.80 -14.86
N HIS A 47 -15.70 -22.11 -15.63
CA HIS A 47 -15.85 -23.37 -16.34
C HIS A 47 -15.84 -23.10 -17.85
N ASP A 48 -14.77 -23.51 -18.52
CA ASP A 48 -14.65 -23.36 -19.97
C ASP A 48 -14.81 -24.71 -20.66
N TYR A 49 -15.65 -24.71 -21.70
CA TYR A 49 -15.93 -25.86 -22.53
C TYR A 49 -15.90 -25.48 -24.01
N ASP A 50 -14.83 -25.89 -24.70
CA ASP A 50 -14.67 -25.66 -26.14
C ASP A 50 -14.95 -26.96 -26.93
N LYS A 51 -15.87 -26.84 -27.90
CA LYS A 51 -16.38 -27.93 -28.77
C LYS A 51 -15.76 -27.95 -30.15
N ASN A 52 -14.67 -27.21 -30.40
CA ASN A 52 -13.99 -27.25 -31.69
C ASN A 52 -13.32 -28.61 -31.93
N GLN A 53 -13.76 -29.30 -32.99
CA GLN A 53 -13.45 -30.69 -33.30
C GLN A 53 -11.96 -30.92 -33.58
N LYS A 54 -11.23 -31.39 -32.55
CA LYS A 54 -10.13 -32.38 -32.58
C LYS A 54 -9.58 -32.67 -31.18
N ASN A 55 -9.77 -31.77 -30.22
CA ASN A 55 -9.48 -31.97 -28.80
C ASN A 55 -10.52 -31.24 -27.95
N VAL A 56 -11.29 -31.97 -27.13
CA VAL A 56 -12.20 -31.36 -26.15
C VAL A 56 -11.35 -30.79 -25.01
N LYS A 57 -11.30 -29.46 -24.87
CA LYS A 57 -10.72 -28.82 -23.68
C LYS A 57 -11.83 -28.61 -22.66
N LYS A 58 -11.70 -29.27 -21.50
CA LYS A 58 -12.50 -29.01 -20.30
C LYS A 58 -11.54 -28.44 -19.26
N SER A 59 -11.62 -27.14 -19.00
CA SER A 59 -10.87 -26.49 -17.92
C SER A 59 -11.83 -25.98 -16.85
N ASN A 60 -11.52 -26.32 -15.61
CA ASN A 60 -12.07 -25.67 -14.44
C ASN A 60 -10.94 -24.86 -13.84
N GLU A 61 -11.18 -23.58 -13.56
CA GLU A 61 -10.27 -22.76 -12.80
C GLU A 61 -11.07 -22.18 -11.64
N ALA A 62 -10.65 -22.50 -10.41
CA ALA A 62 -11.23 -21.90 -9.23
C ALA A 62 -10.14 -21.38 -8.30
N GLY A 63 -10.41 -20.26 -7.65
CA GLY A 63 -9.42 -19.59 -6.82
C GLY A 63 -10.02 -18.68 -5.77
N HIS A 64 -9.26 -18.54 -4.69
CA HIS A 64 -9.53 -17.67 -3.55
C HIS A 64 -8.54 -16.50 -3.60
N ASN A 65 -8.99 -15.33 -4.05
CA ASN A 65 -8.19 -14.11 -4.05
C ASN A 65 -8.39 -13.32 -2.76
N PHE A 66 -7.28 -12.94 -2.14
CA PHE A 66 -7.21 -12.09 -0.95
C PHE A 66 -6.44 -10.82 -1.32
N LYS A 67 -7.13 -9.67 -1.32
CA LYS A 67 -6.53 -8.35 -1.55
C LYS A 67 -6.72 -7.48 -0.32
N MET A 68 -5.65 -6.87 0.17
CA MET A 68 -5.69 -5.89 1.25
C MET A 68 -4.82 -4.69 0.89
N ILE A 69 -5.35 -3.50 1.09
CA ILE A 69 -4.63 -2.23 0.93
C ILE A 69 -4.77 -1.46 2.23
N THR A 70 -3.67 -0.96 2.75
CA THR A 70 -3.62 -0.19 4.00
C THR A 70 -2.68 0.99 3.85
N ASN A 71 -3.22 2.20 3.96
CA ASN A 71 -2.49 3.45 3.85
C ASN A 71 -2.40 4.13 5.21
N PHE A 72 -1.18 4.49 5.60
CA PHE A 72 -0.85 5.28 6.76
C PHE A 72 -0.48 6.68 6.29
N LYS A 73 -1.26 7.68 6.67
CA LYS A 73 -0.94 9.08 6.43
C LYS A 73 -0.61 9.74 7.76
N ALA A 74 0.58 10.32 7.87
CA ALA A 74 1.04 11.01 9.07
C ALA A 74 1.30 12.47 8.74
N ALA A 75 0.86 13.38 9.61
CA ALA A 75 1.35 14.76 9.59
C ALA A 75 2.81 14.78 10.06
N ILE A 76 3.69 15.38 9.26
CA ILE A 76 5.12 15.48 9.58
C ILE A 76 5.42 16.84 10.19
N ASP A 77 4.85 17.89 9.60
CA ASP A 77 5.02 19.29 10.00
C ASP A 77 3.80 20.11 9.53
N ASP A 78 3.77 21.40 9.84
CA ASP A 78 2.76 22.34 9.35
C ASP A 78 2.64 22.23 7.82
N ASN A 79 1.43 21.88 7.36
CA ASN A 79 1.08 21.66 5.95
C ASN A 79 1.77 20.45 5.27
N PHE A 80 2.72 19.76 5.92
CA PHE A 80 3.41 18.59 5.39
C PHE A 80 2.85 17.28 5.94
N PHE A 81 2.67 16.31 5.04
CA PHE A 81 2.27 14.96 5.40
C PHE A 81 3.06 13.92 4.61
N GLY A 82 3.23 12.73 5.19
CA GLY A 82 3.79 11.56 4.51
C GLY A 82 2.75 10.46 4.41
N VAL A 83 2.80 9.68 3.33
CA VAL A 83 1.93 8.53 3.12
C VAL A 83 2.75 7.30 2.80
N VAL A 84 2.48 6.21 3.51
CA VAL A 84 2.99 4.87 3.20
C VAL A 84 1.81 3.92 3.05
N GLY A 85 1.71 3.27 1.89
CA GLY A 85 0.68 2.30 1.57
C GLY A 85 1.25 0.90 1.40
N LEU A 86 0.64 -0.07 2.08
CA LEU A 86 0.95 -1.49 1.99
C LEU A 86 -0.15 -2.22 1.22
N ARG A 87 0.24 -3.07 0.28
CA ARG A 87 -0.66 -3.87 -0.57
C ARG A 87 -0.29 -5.35 -0.44
N TYR A 88 -1.30 -6.16 -0.19
CA TYR A 88 -1.27 -7.61 -0.32
C TYR A 88 -2.27 -8.01 -1.41
N ASN A 89 -1.85 -8.86 -2.32
CA ASN A 89 -2.73 -9.44 -3.33
C ASN A 89 -2.20 -10.81 -3.71
N ALA A 90 -2.90 -11.86 -3.30
CA ALA A 90 -2.53 -13.24 -3.60
C ALA A 90 -3.78 -14.06 -3.91
N THR A 91 -3.63 -15.04 -4.79
CA THR A 91 -4.70 -15.98 -5.16
C THR A 91 -4.24 -17.40 -4.86
N ASP A 92 -5.02 -18.10 -4.04
CA ASP A 92 -4.85 -19.52 -3.78
C ASP A 92 -5.72 -20.34 -4.74
N GLY A 93 -5.18 -21.44 -5.25
CA GLY A 93 -5.93 -22.38 -6.09
C GLY A 93 -7.02 -23.12 -5.31
N SER A 94 -8.07 -23.55 -6.01
CA SER A 94 -9.20 -24.30 -5.43
C SER A 94 -9.77 -25.30 -6.42
N GLY A 95 -10.05 -26.53 -5.99
CA GLY A 95 -10.73 -27.54 -6.81
C GLY A 95 -9.81 -28.54 -7.52
N ASP A 96 -8.65 -28.86 -6.94
CA ASP A 96 -7.67 -29.82 -7.48
C ASP A 96 -7.01 -29.33 -8.78
N ASN A 97 -6.68 -28.03 -8.82
CA ASN A 97 -6.05 -27.40 -9.99
C ASN A 97 -4.53 -27.69 -10.06
N ALA A 98 -3.95 -28.19 -8.97
CA ALA A 98 -2.60 -28.72 -8.98
C ALA A 98 -2.61 -30.07 -9.69
N GLY A 99 -2.26 -30.10 -10.99
CA GLY A 99 -2.30 -31.32 -11.82
C GLY A 99 -1.67 -32.59 -11.21
N ALA A 100 -0.85 -32.46 -10.15
CA ALA A 100 -0.62 -33.51 -9.16
C ALA A 100 -0.57 -32.93 -7.72
N GLY A 101 -1.50 -33.33 -6.84
CA GLY A 101 -1.51 -33.03 -5.40
C GLY A 101 -2.65 -32.09 -4.97
N THR A 102 -2.82 -31.89 -3.65
CA THR A 102 -3.85 -30.98 -3.13
C THR A 102 -3.48 -29.51 -3.33
N ASP A 103 -4.48 -28.66 -3.58
CA ASP A 103 -4.28 -27.21 -3.60
C ASP A 103 -3.64 -26.71 -2.30
N LYS A 104 -2.76 -25.71 -2.42
CA LYS A 104 -2.03 -25.13 -1.28
C LYS A 104 -2.48 -23.69 -1.05
N THR A 105 -2.73 -23.38 0.21
CA THR A 105 -2.89 -22.00 0.69
C THR A 105 -1.53 -21.31 0.75
N ASN A 106 -1.42 -20.13 0.15
CA ASN A 106 -0.23 -19.31 0.27
C ASN A 106 -0.21 -18.60 1.64
N THR A 107 0.64 -19.08 2.54
CA THR A 107 0.86 -18.49 3.87
C THR A 107 2.13 -17.66 3.96
N THR A 108 2.90 -17.55 2.88
CA THR A 108 4.21 -16.87 2.85
C THR A 108 4.21 -15.58 2.03
N GLY A 109 3.09 -15.25 1.37
CA GLY A 109 2.93 -13.97 0.68
C GLY A 109 3.13 -12.79 1.63
N THR A 110 3.79 -11.74 1.15
CA THR A 110 4.12 -10.55 1.95
C THR A 110 3.38 -9.31 1.46
N PHE A 111 3.29 -8.30 2.32
CA PHE A 111 2.84 -6.98 1.94
C PHE A 111 3.95 -6.25 1.16
N GLY A 112 3.62 -5.73 -0.01
CA GLY A 112 4.47 -4.82 -0.78
C GLY A 112 4.15 -3.36 -0.49
N VAL A 113 5.12 -2.47 -0.64
CA VAL A 113 4.89 -1.01 -0.55
C VAL A 113 4.36 -0.52 -1.89
N HIS A 114 3.08 -0.17 -1.96
CA HIS A 114 2.44 0.31 -3.19
C HIS A 114 2.32 1.84 -3.25
N GLN A 115 2.36 2.54 -2.12
CA GLN A 115 2.44 4.00 -2.06
C GLN A 115 3.52 4.45 -1.09
N PHE A 116 4.28 5.46 -1.48
CA PHE A 116 5.29 6.11 -0.66
C PHE A 116 5.52 7.52 -1.20
N TYR A 117 4.90 8.53 -0.59
CA TYR A 117 5.00 9.91 -1.06
C TYR A 117 4.90 10.93 0.07
N LEU A 118 5.45 12.11 -0.19
CA LEU A 118 5.30 13.29 0.65
C LEU A 118 4.26 14.22 0.01
N GLY A 119 3.55 14.94 0.86
CA GLY A 119 2.55 15.91 0.46
C GLY A 119 2.72 17.23 1.20
N TYR A 120 2.40 18.32 0.53
CA TYR A 120 2.33 19.66 1.06
C TYR A 120 0.98 20.28 0.68
N LYS A 121 0.22 20.77 1.64
CA LYS A 121 -1.09 21.38 1.40
C LYS A 121 -1.16 22.80 1.94
N ILE A 122 -1.41 23.76 1.07
CA ILE A 122 -1.63 25.16 1.43
C ILE A 122 -2.89 25.69 0.75
N GLY A 123 -3.85 26.18 1.55
CA GLY A 123 -5.17 26.56 1.04
C GLY A 123 -5.87 25.39 0.34
N GLY A 124 -6.40 25.61 -0.86
CA GLY A 124 -6.95 24.58 -1.74
C GLY A 124 -5.92 23.90 -2.64
N THR A 125 -4.63 24.21 -2.53
CA THR A 125 -3.57 23.58 -3.32
C THR A 125 -2.87 22.47 -2.55
N THR A 126 -2.80 21.28 -3.13
CA THR A 126 -2.05 20.14 -2.61
C THR A 126 -1.02 19.70 -3.64
N ILE A 127 0.25 19.61 -3.22
CA ILE A 127 1.37 19.09 -4.01
C ILE A 127 1.79 17.78 -3.38
N THR A 128 1.90 16.72 -4.17
CA THR A 128 2.40 15.42 -3.72
C THR A 128 3.52 14.93 -4.62
N ALA A 129 4.57 14.36 -4.01
CA ALA A 129 5.75 13.86 -4.71
C ALA A 129 6.17 12.48 -4.16
N GLY A 130 6.30 11.51 -5.06
CA GLY A 130 6.70 10.14 -4.73
C GLY A 130 5.87 9.10 -5.48
N LYS A 131 5.87 7.87 -4.96
CA LYS A 131 5.10 6.74 -5.48
C LYS A 131 3.64 6.86 -5.03
N GLN A 132 2.73 7.16 -5.95
CA GLN A 132 1.32 7.43 -5.67
C GLN A 132 0.41 6.93 -6.81
N THR A 133 -0.88 6.83 -6.53
CA THR A 133 -1.89 6.53 -7.58
C THR A 133 -1.96 7.69 -8.56
N ILE A 134 -2.00 7.39 -9.85
CA ILE A 134 -2.15 8.38 -10.91
C ILE A 134 -3.58 8.94 -10.91
N ASP A 135 -4.56 8.04 -10.66
CA ASP A 135 -5.99 8.33 -10.49
C ASP A 135 -6.49 9.32 -11.56
N SER A 136 -6.40 8.88 -12.81
CA SER A 136 -6.80 9.62 -14.00
C SER A 136 -7.90 8.88 -14.74
N TYR A 137 -8.65 9.59 -15.56
CA TYR A 137 -9.68 8.98 -16.42
C TYR A 137 -9.15 7.81 -17.29
N PHE A 138 -7.85 7.82 -17.62
CA PHE A 138 -7.24 6.84 -18.52
C PHE A 138 -6.67 5.61 -17.83
N THR A 139 -6.60 5.59 -16.50
CA THR A 139 -5.91 4.54 -15.75
C THR A 139 -6.78 4.08 -14.59
N ASP A 140 -7.07 2.78 -14.53
CA ASP A 140 -7.56 2.17 -13.30
C ASP A 140 -6.36 1.79 -12.43
N ASP A 141 -6.42 2.22 -11.16
CA ASP A 141 -5.51 1.95 -10.04
C ASP A 141 -3.97 1.99 -10.25
N ALA A 142 -3.52 2.51 -11.39
CA ALA A 142 -2.11 2.59 -11.76
C ALA A 142 -1.29 3.45 -10.78
N ILE A 143 -0.14 2.91 -10.37
CA ILE A 143 0.83 3.61 -9.53
C ILE A 143 1.92 4.23 -10.41
N GLY A 144 2.22 5.50 -10.15
CA GLY A 144 3.34 6.21 -10.75
C GLY A 144 4.26 6.83 -9.69
N THR A 145 5.52 7.02 -10.03
CA THR A 145 6.47 7.81 -9.23
C THR A 145 6.69 9.16 -9.89
N GLY A 146 6.33 10.22 -9.20
CA GLY A 146 6.34 11.57 -9.77
C GLY A 146 5.64 12.59 -8.91
N VAL A 147 5.26 13.70 -9.53
CA VAL A 147 4.64 14.86 -8.88
C VAL A 147 3.20 15.04 -9.37
N ARG A 148 2.29 15.32 -8.44
CA ARG A 148 0.91 15.70 -8.68
C ARG A 148 0.64 17.02 -7.97
N VAL A 149 -0.03 17.93 -8.65
CA VAL A 149 -0.54 19.18 -8.09
C VAL A 149 -2.04 19.21 -8.32
N VAL A 150 -2.80 19.39 -7.24
CA VAL A 150 -4.26 19.53 -7.27
C VAL A 150 -4.61 20.87 -6.67
N ASN A 151 -5.44 21.65 -7.37
CA ASN A 151 -5.97 22.93 -6.91
C ASN A 151 -7.50 22.88 -6.90
N GLU A 152 -8.08 23.25 -5.75
CA GLU A 152 -9.52 23.28 -5.49
C GLU A 152 -9.93 24.64 -4.91
N ASP A 153 -9.20 25.72 -5.23
CA ASP A 153 -9.51 27.06 -4.71
C ASP A 153 -10.82 27.64 -5.30
N ILE A 154 -11.33 27.05 -6.40
CA ILE A 154 -12.58 27.43 -7.04
C ILE A 154 -13.64 26.37 -6.73
N GLU A 155 -14.74 26.78 -6.12
CA GLU A 155 -15.85 25.87 -5.79
C GLU A 155 -16.38 25.15 -7.03
N GLY A 156 -16.42 23.82 -6.98
CA GLY A 156 -16.90 22.97 -8.08
C GLY A 156 -15.90 22.73 -9.21
N LEU A 157 -14.67 23.24 -9.11
CA LEU A 157 -13.61 23.03 -10.11
C LEU A 157 -12.32 22.50 -9.47
N THR A 158 -11.94 21.28 -9.84
CA THR A 158 -10.64 20.68 -9.48
C THR A 158 -9.70 20.74 -10.67
N LEU A 159 -8.60 21.49 -10.54
CA LEU A 159 -7.51 21.53 -11.53
C LEU A 159 -6.40 20.59 -11.10
N THR A 160 -6.00 19.67 -11.97
CA THR A 160 -4.95 18.70 -11.67
C THR A 160 -3.86 18.72 -12.74
N ALA A 161 -2.60 18.80 -12.31
CA ALA A 161 -1.42 18.64 -13.17
C ALA A 161 -0.56 17.48 -12.65
N LEU A 162 -0.09 16.62 -13.56
CA LEU A 162 0.62 15.38 -13.22
C LEU A 162 1.89 15.27 -14.08
N ALA A 163 2.99 14.84 -13.46
CA ALA A 163 4.22 14.46 -14.14
C ALA A 163 4.81 13.22 -13.46
N PHE A 164 4.73 12.07 -14.14
CA PHE A 164 5.24 10.79 -13.66
C PHE A 164 6.36 10.31 -14.57
N ASP A 165 7.48 9.89 -13.96
CA ASP A 165 8.68 9.43 -14.66
C ASP A 165 8.77 7.90 -14.71
N ALA A 166 8.17 7.23 -13.72
CA ALA A 166 8.09 5.77 -13.68
C ALA A 166 6.65 5.33 -13.41
N LEU A 167 6.20 4.31 -14.13
CA LEU A 167 4.90 3.67 -13.95
C LEU A 167 5.13 2.25 -13.41
N GLU A 168 4.20 1.75 -12.61
CA GLU A 168 4.19 0.36 -12.14
C GLU A 168 4.09 -0.60 -13.35
N GLY A 169 5.13 -1.42 -13.53
CA GLY A 169 5.18 -2.46 -14.56
C GLY A 169 5.07 -3.85 -13.92
N ASN A 170 4.40 -4.78 -14.61
CA ASN A 170 4.18 -6.18 -14.20
C ASN A 170 3.17 -6.41 -13.03
N GLY A 171 2.09 -5.60 -12.99
CA GLY A 171 0.87 -5.74 -12.13
C GLY A 171 0.86 -4.87 -10.86
N GLU A 172 -0.25 -4.39 -10.27
CA GLU A 172 -1.68 -4.31 -10.69
C GLU A 172 -1.99 -2.98 -11.40
N SER A 173 -2.65 -3.10 -12.56
CA SER A 173 -3.57 -2.13 -13.16
C SER A 173 -4.70 -2.94 -13.79
N ASP A 174 -5.95 -2.75 -13.37
CA ASP A 174 -7.09 -3.56 -13.84
C ASP A 174 -8.05 -2.81 -14.79
N GLY A 175 -7.53 -1.86 -15.57
CA GLY A 175 -8.26 -1.09 -16.59
C GLY A 175 -7.41 -0.63 -17.79
N LYS A 176 -6.61 -1.54 -18.36
CA LYS A 176 -5.70 -1.38 -19.54
C LYS A 176 -6.04 -0.26 -20.53
N LEU A 177 -5.05 0.50 -21.01
CA LEU A 177 -4.01 0.07 -21.97
C LEU A 177 -2.60 0.53 -21.53
N TYR A 178 -1.44 0.00 -21.96
CA TYR A 178 -0.86 -1.29 -22.40
C TYR A 178 0.63 -0.98 -22.71
N ASP A 179 1.47 -2.01 -22.82
CA ASP A 179 2.81 -1.87 -23.42
C ASP A 179 2.77 -1.37 -24.88
N ALA A 180 3.68 -0.46 -25.22
CA ALA A 180 4.46 -0.59 -26.44
C ALA A 180 5.89 -0.99 -26.02
N ALA A 181 6.21 -2.24 -26.30
CA ALA A 181 7.48 -2.90 -26.01
C ALA A 181 8.71 -2.09 -26.46
N VAL A 182 9.76 -2.08 -25.62
CA VAL A 182 11.14 -2.47 -25.98
C VAL A 182 11.79 -3.11 -24.75
#